data_AF-A0A318ELK0-F1
#
_entry.id   AF-A0A318ELK0-F1
#
_cell.length_a   1.000
_cell.length_b   1.000
_cell.length_c   1.000
_cell.angle_alpha   90.00
_cell.angle_beta   90.00
_cell.angle_gamma   90.00
#
_symmetry.space_group_name_H-M   'P 1'
#
loop_
_entity.id
_entity.type
_entity.pdbx_description
1 polymer ?
#
loop_
_entity_poly.entity_id
_entity_poly.type
_entity_poly.pdbx_seq_one_letter_code
_entity_poly.pdbx_strand_id
1 'polypeptide(L)'
;MSYVDPSGNQCKAAKDRLAASTSKGKNETKTSTKLTEHQDSSSKGVGETDVPKRPGGYLKNDVDDYGNLSPQVNRAPGNQNIAADNRVQAHHPIQNEWAERNIPGYNKDKAPSILLESSSGKPHAKISALQRSRRKAEGYDTDIVYEFNTSYKEMVDAEVDSKNAKKAMRRAYKYFDELGGFK
;
A
#
# COMPACT_ATOMS: atom_id res chain seq x y z
N MET A 1 -3.97 -15.90 -14.64
CA MET A 1 -4.49 -14.58 -15.04
C MET A 1 -3.66 -13.49 -14.39
N SER A 2 -3.29 -12.42 -15.10
CA SER A 2 -2.71 -11.21 -14.49
C SER A 2 -3.83 -10.42 -13.79
N TYR A 3 -3.82 -10.36 -12.46
CA TYR A 3 -4.78 -9.53 -11.72
C TYR A 3 -4.59 -8.06 -12.07
N VAL A 4 -5.71 -7.37 -12.32
CA VAL A 4 -5.76 -5.91 -12.48
C VAL A 4 -6.39 -5.38 -11.21
N ASP A 5 -5.66 -4.52 -10.50
CA ASP A 5 -6.17 -3.98 -9.25
C ASP A 5 -7.34 -3.00 -9.51
N PRO A 6 -8.26 -2.75 -8.55
CA PRO A 6 -9.45 -1.92 -8.76
C PRO A 6 -9.17 -0.46 -9.12
N SER A 7 -7.93 0.01 -8.96
CA SER A 7 -7.48 1.31 -9.47
C SER A 7 -7.26 1.34 -10.99
N GLY A 8 -7.41 0.21 -11.67
CA GLY A 8 -7.20 0.05 -13.10
C GLY A 8 -5.75 -0.15 -13.49
N ASN A 9 -4.85 -0.38 -12.52
CA ASN A 9 -3.43 -0.55 -12.79
C ASN A 9 -3.00 -2.01 -12.79
N GLN A 10 -2.07 -2.31 -13.71
CA GLN A 10 -1.20 -3.47 -13.67
C GLN A 10 0.21 -2.95 -13.34
N CYS A 11 0.79 -3.33 -12.20
CA CYS A 11 2.19 -2.96 -11.93
C CYS A 11 3.16 -3.83 -12.75
N LYS A 12 4.42 -3.37 -12.88
CA LYS A 12 5.44 -3.93 -13.79
C LYS A 12 5.56 -5.46 -13.71
N ALA A 13 5.45 -6.09 -12.54
CA ALA A 13 5.61 -7.54 -12.42
C ALA A 13 4.53 -8.35 -13.17
N ALA A 14 3.29 -7.84 -13.29
CA ALA A 14 2.24 -8.46 -14.09
C ALA A 14 2.53 -8.32 -15.60
N LYS A 15 3.14 -7.20 -16.01
CA LYS A 15 3.61 -6.99 -17.38
C LYS A 15 4.79 -7.91 -17.72
N ASP A 16 5.71 -8.10 -16.78
CA ASP A 16 6.88 -8.98 -16.96
C ASP A 16 6.47 -10.46 -16.97
N ARG A 17 5.47 -10.88 -16.17
CA ARG A 17 4.89 -12.24 -16.27
C ARG A 17 4.11 -12.48 -17.57
N LEU A 18 3.42 -11.46 -18.10
CA LEU A 18 2.74 -11.55 -19.40
C LEU A 18 3.74 -11.55 -20.58
N ALA A 19 4.85 -10.80 -20.46
CA ALA A 19 5.97 -10.82 -21.41
C ALA A 19 6.74 -12.16 -21.37
N ALA A 20 6.89 -12.76 -20.19
CA ALA A 20 7.49 -14.08 -20.02
C ALA A 20 6.59 -15.22 -20.55
N SER A 21 5.26 -15.06 -20.56
CA SER A 21 4.34 -16.07 -21.13
C SER A 21 4.15 -15.95 -22.65
N THR A 22 4.63 -14.87 -23.28
CA THR A 22 4.50 -14.62 -24.73
C THR A 22 5.80 -14.87 -25.51
N SER A 23 6.90 -15.22 -24.84
CA SER A 23 8.19 -15.52 -25.47
C SER A 23 8.51 -17.02 -25.49
N LYS A 24 7.67 -17.81 -26.17
CA LYS A 24 8.08 -19.14 -26.66
C LYS A 24 8.09 -19.13 -28.18
N GLY A 25 9.23 -18.74 -28.74
CA GLY A 25 9.52 -18.92 -30.16
C GLY A 25 10.20 -17.71 -30.82
N LYS A 26 11.53 -17.69 -30.79
CA LYS A 26 12.40 -17.67 -31.98
C LYS A 26 13.87 -17.48 -31.56
N ASN A 27 14.68 -18.46 -31.93
CA ASN A 27 16.14 -18.36 -32.00
C ASN A 27 16.54 -17.32 -33.06
N GLU A 28 17.63 -16.58 -32.84
CA GLU A 28 18.88 -16.60 -33.64
C GLU A 28 19.79 -15.37 -33.36
N THR A 29 20.94 -15.65 -32.74
CA THR A 29 22.33 -15.33 -33.14
C THR A 29 22.85 -13.89 -33.42
N LYS A 30 23.82 -13.46 -32.57
CA LYS A 30 25.04 -12.60 -32.77
C LYS A 30 24.83 -11.10 -33.14
N THR A 31 25.51 -10.09 -32.58
CA THR A 31 26.97 -9.91 -32.37
C THR A 31 27.27 -8.70 -31.43
N SER A 32 28.34 -8.82 -30.61
CA SER A 32 29.23 -7.83 -29.94
C SER A 32 28.91 -6.31 -30.05
N THR A 33 29.07 -5.49 -29.01
CA THR A 33 30.39 -4.90 -28.64
C THR A 33 30.36 -4.17 -27.26
N LYS A 34 31.30 -4.56 -26.37
CA LYS A 34 32.12 -3.75 -25.42
C LYS A 34 31.54 -3.08 -24.15
N LEU A 35 31.79 -3.77 -23.02
CA LEU A 35 32.47 -3.34 -21.77
C LEU A 35 32.50 -1.85 -21.37
N THR A 36 31.99 -1.57 -20.15
CA THR A 36 32.78 -1.04 -19.02
C THR A 36 32.09 -1.35 -17.68
N GLU A 37 32.75 -2.13 -16.84
CA GLU A 37 32.52 -2.24 -15.38
C GLU A 37 33.29 -1.15 -14.63
N HIS A 38 32.82 -0.80 -13.44
CA HIS A 38 33.54 -0.49 -12.18
C HIS A 38 32.49 0.11 -11.21
N GLN A 39 31.80 -0.71 -10.41
CA GLN A 39 32.12 -1.21 -9.06
C GLN A 39 32.32 -0.16 -7.95
N ASP A 40 31.40 -0.27 -6.98
CA ASP A 40 31.49 -0.13 -5.53
C ASP A 40 32.10 1.12 -4.88
N SER A 41 31.27 1.75 -4.04
CA SER A 41 31.70 2.01 -2.67
C SER A 41 30.52 2.11 -1.70
N SER A 42 30.49 1.12 -0.81
CA SER A 42 29.89 1.11 0.51
C SER A 42 30.10 2.42 1.27
N SER A 43 29.05 2.94 1.90
CA SER A 43 29.22 3.82 3.06
C SER A 43 28.12 3.59 4.10
N LYS A 44 28.63 3.32 5.30
CA LYS A 44 27.97 3.02 6.56
C LYS A 44 27.01 4.11 7.01
N GLY A 45 26.07 3.70 7.86
CA GLY A 45 24.99 4.51 8.38
C GLY A 45 25.42 5.76 9.15
N VAL A 46 24.53 6.74 9.10
CA VAL A 46 24.38 7.82 10.06
C VAL A 46 22.88 7.99 10.25
N GLY A 47 22.44 8.05 11.50
CA GLY A 47 21.03 8.16 11.88
C GLY A 47 20.34 9.28 11.12
N GLU A 48 19.26 8.92 10.43
CA GLU A 48 18.42 9.85 9.68
C GLU A 48 17.73 10.76 10.69
N THR A 49 18.22 11.98 10.76
CA THR A 49 17.65 13.11 11.51
C THR A 49 16.16 13.21 11.26
N ASP A 50 15.36 13.44 12.31
CA ASP A 50 13.90 13.64 12.36
C ASP A 50 13.40 14.82 11.49
N VAL A 51 13.64 14.76 10.19
CA VAL A 51 12.95 15.58 9.21
C VAL A 51 11.69 14.80 8.84
N PRO A 52 10.48 15.32 9.03
CA PRO A 52 9.29 14.64 8.54
C PRO A 52 9.46 14.42 7.04
N LYS A 53 9.35 13.15 6.58
CA LYS A 53 9.51 12.73 5.18
C LYS A 53 8.70 13.55 4.17
N ARG A 54 7.69 14.28 4.65
CA ARG A 54 6.96 15.30 3.91
C ARG A 54 7.24 16.69 4.52
N PRO A 55 7.81 17.64 3.75
CA PRO A 55 7.93 19.03 4.20
C PRO A 55 6.58 19.60 4.65
N GLY A 56 6.54 20.18 5.85
CA GLY A 56 5.30 20.68 6.48
C GLY A 56 4.42 19.62 7.15
N GLY A 57 4.80 18.34 7.11
CA GLY A 57 4.08 17.24 7.75
C GLY A 57 2.94 16.65 6.90
N TYR A 58 2.51 15.44 7.27
CA TYR A 58 1.41 14.73 6.61
C TYR A 58 0.04 15.37 6.86
N LEU A 59 -0.75 15.47 5.79
CA LEU A 59 -2.12 15.98 5.76
C LEU A 59 -3.12 14.84 5.60
N LYS A 60 -4.39 15.10 5.95
CA LYS A 60 -5.51 14.23 5.64
C LYS A 60 -5.52 13.83 4.16
N ASN A 61 -5.84 12.57 3.90
CA ASN A 61 -5.81 11.88 2.61
C ASN A 61 -4.42 11.63 2.02
N ASP A 62 -3.34 11.98 2.72
CA ASP A 62 -2.01 11.53 2.31
C ASP A 62 -1.89 10.01 2.39
N VAL A 63 -1.13 9.47 1.44
CA VAL A 63 -0.89 8.04 1.29
C VAL A 63 0.61 7.78 1.32
N ASP A 64 1.05 7.03 2.32
CA ASP A 64 2.44 6.63 2.52
C ASP A 64 2.54 5.40 3.43
N ASP A 65 3.76 4.96 3.75
CA ASP A 65 3.96 3.83 4.67
C ASP A 65 3.37 4.15 6.06
N TYR A 66 2.78 3.15 6.72
CA TYR A 66 2.16 3.34 8.03
C TYR A 66 3.12 3.92 9.07
N GLY A 67 4.37 3.47 9.09
CA GLY A 67 5.40 3.97 10.03
C GLY A 67 5.69 5.47 9.88
N ASN A 68 5.41 6.05 8.70
CA ASN A 68 5.55 7.49 8.49
C ASN A 68 4.27 8.24 8.91
N LEU A 69 3.09 7.70 8.60
CA LEU A 69 1.80 8.34 8.86
C LEU A 69 1.32 8.23 10.32
N SER A 70 1.66 7.13 10.98
CA SER A 70 1.15 6.80 12.32
C SER A 70 1.65 7.77 13.40
N PRO A 71 2.96 8.11 13.47
CA PRO A 71 3.46 9.05 14.47
C PRO A 71 2.85 10.45 14.29
N GLN A 72 2.23 10.95 15.35
CA GLN A 72 1.59 12.27 15.39
C GLN A 72 2.59 13.42 15.12
N VAL A 73 3.86 13.23 15.52
CA VAL A 73 4.96 14.17 15.28
C VAL A 73 5.27 14.39 13.79
N ASN A 74 4.91 13.44 12.92
CA ASN A 74 5.15 13.56 11.48
C ASN A 74 4.03 14.32 10.75
N ARG A 75 2.96 14.70 11.46
CA ARG A 75 1.74 15.23 10.84
C ARG A 75 1.71 16.74 10.93
N ALA A 76 1.16 17.37 9.90
CA ALA A 76 0.92 18.80 9.91
C ALA A 76 -0.10 19.17 11.00
N PRO A 77 -0.06 20.40 11.54
CA PRO A 77 -1.12 20.92 12.40
C PRO A 77 -2.53 20.70 11.80
N GLY A 78 -3.52 20.38 12.63
CA GLY A 78 -4.88 20.05 12.18
C GLY A 78 -5.10 18.61 11.71
N ASN A 79 -4.09 17.72 11.87
CA ASN A 79 -4.15 16.31 11.45
C ASN A 79 -3.76 15.34 12.57
N GLN A 80 -3.98 15.74 13.82
CA GLN A 80 -3.61 14.98 15.01
C GLN A 80 -4.71 13.99 15.41
N ASN A 81 -4.37 13.02 16.26
CA ASN A 81 -5.34 12.08 16.82
C ASN A 81 -6.01 12.66 18.08
N ILE A 82 -6.62 13.85 17.91
CA ILE A 82 -7.31 14.58 18.96
C ILE A 82 -8.73 14.93 18.52
N ALA A 83 -9.60 15.27 19.46
CA ALA A 83 -11.01 15.57 19.15
C ALA A 83 -11.17 16.76 18.19
N ALA A 84 -10.39 17.83 18.38
CA ALA A 84 -10.43 19.04 17.53
C ALA A 84 -10.16 18.75 16.04
N ASP A 85 -9.34 17.73 15.77
CA ASP A 85 -8.95 17.33 14.41
C ASP A 85 -9.79 16.13 13.90
N ASN A 86 -10.91 15.80 14.56
CA ASN A 86 -11.71 14.60 14.25
C ASN A 86 -10.95 13.27 14.39
N ARG A 87 -9.98 13.21 15.31
CA ARG A 87 -9.20 12.01 15.62
C ARG A 87 -8.57 11.40 14.37
N VAL A 88 -7.74 12.16 13.66
CA VAL A 88 -7.11 11.67 12.43
C VAL A 88 -6.20 10.47 12.73
N GLN A 89 -6.31 9.40 11.94
CA GLN A 89 -5.56 8.14 12.09
C GLN A 89 -5.12 7.58 10.74
N ALA A 90 -4.01 6.84 10.74
CA ALA A 90 -3.54 6.12 9.56
C ALA A 90 -4.32 4.80 9.42
N HIS A 91 -4.86 4.55 8.23
CA HIS A 91 -5.63 3.36 7.90
C HIS A 91 -4.92 2.51 6.85
N HIS A 92 -4.74 1.21 7.11
CA HIS A 92 -4.29 0.27 6.09
C HIS A 92 -5.45 -0.09 5.15
N PRO A 93 -5.31 0.04 3.81
CA PRO A 93 -6.36 -0.35 2.89
C PRO A 93 -6.70 -1.84 3.01
N ILE A 94 -5.68 -2.69 3.00
CA ILE A 94 -5.80 -4.12 3.33
C ILE A 94 -5.68 -4.26 4.84
N GLN A 95 -6.63 -4.94 5.47
CA GLN A 95 -6.69 -5.05 6.93
C GLN A 95 -5.42 -5.70 7.49
N ASN A 96 -4.79 -5.05 8.48
CA ASN A 96 -3.51 -5.46 9.07
C ASN A 96 -3.50 -6.92 9.53
N GLU A 97 -4.52 -7.34 10.28
CA GLU A 97 -4.56 -8.69 10.85
C GLU A 97 -4.69 -9.79 9.78
N TRP A 98 -5.47 -9.56 8.73
CA TRP A 98 -5.50 -10.48 7.60
C TRP A 98 -4.14 -10.57 6.92
N ALA A 99 -3.44 -9.44 6.75
CA ALA A 99 -2.13 -9.41 6.11
C ALA A 99 -1.07 -10.13 6.95
N GLU A 100 -1.07 -9.94 8.28
CA GLU A 100 -0.18 -10.63 9.22
C GLU A 100 -0.35 -12.16 9.17
N ARG A 101 -1.59 -12.63 8.99
CA ARG A 101 -1.89 -14.07 8.94
C ARG A 101 -1.53 -14.71 7.60
N ASN A 102 -1.74 -14.00 6.49
CA ASN A 102 -1.76 -14.60 5.16
C ASN A 102 -0.55 -14.26 4.29
N ILE A 103 0.22 -13.23 4.62
CA ILE A 103 1.31 -12.74 3.77
C ILE A 103 2.67 -12.91 4.47
N PRO A 104 3.47 -13.92 4.10
CA PRO A 104 4.84 -14.06 4.59
C PRO A 104 5.67 -12.79 4.33
N GLY A 105 6.42 -12.36 5.35
CA GLY A 105 7.26 -11.17 5.26
C GLY A 105 6.49 -9.84 5.38
N TYR A 106 5.18 -9.87 5.67
CA TYR A 106 4.42 -8.66 5.95
C TYR A 106 5.02 -7.87 7.13
N ASN A 107 5.31 -6.60 6.88
CA ASN A 107 5.69 -5.62 7.88
C ASN A 107 4.67 -4.47 7.92
N LYS A 108 3.94 -4.38 9.03
CA LYS A 108 2.95 -3.33 9.27
C LYS A 108 3.49 -1.92 9.03
N ASP A 109 4.68 -1.59 9.51
CA ASP A 109 5.22 -0.23 9.40
C ASP A 109 5.60 0.16 7.96
N LYS A 110 5.86 -0.83 7.10
CA LYS A 110 6.11 -0.64 5.67
C LYS A 110 4.86 -0.76 4.81
N ALA A 111 3.77 -1.30 5.35
CA ALA A 111 2.54 -1.46 4.63
C ALA A 111 1.91 -0.08 4.32
N PRO A 112 1.52 0.17 3.05
CA PRO A 112 0.88 1.42 2.65
C PRO A 112 -0.38 1.71 3.46
N SER A 113 -0.57 2.98 3.80
CA SER A 113 -1.69 3.50 4.57
C SER A 113 -2.17 4.83 4.02
N ILE A 114 -3.37 5.25 4.43
CA ILE A 114 -3.95 6.56 4.15
C ILE A 114 -4.35 7.25 5.45
N LEU A 115 -4.11 8.56 5.54
CA LEU A 115 -4.45 9.35 6.73
C LEU A 115 -5.92 9.83 6.66
N LEU A 116 -6.77 9.42 7.60
CA LEU A 116 -8.23 9.64 7.55
C LEU A 116 -8.79 10.09 8.91
N GLU A 117 -9.87 10.86 8.90
CA GLU A 117 -10.61 11.23 10.12
C GLU A 117 -11.31 9.99 10.73
N SER A 118 -11.26 9.83 12.06
CA SER A 118 -11.79 8.67 12.78
C SER A 118 -12.90 8.95 13.79
N SER A 119 -13.37 10.19 13.92
CA SER A 119 -14.63 10.45 14.63
C SER A 119 -15.80 9.64 14.03
N SER A 120 -16.87 9.45 14.81
CA SER A 120 -18.05 8.71 14.35
C SER A 120 -18.59 9.28 13.03
N GLY A 121 -18.95 8.39 12.10
CA GLY A 121 -19.43 8.76 10.76
C GLY A 121 -18.33 9.24 9.79
N LYS A 122 -17.06 9.27 10.19
CA LYS A 122 -15.94 9.65 9.32
C LYS A 122 -15.31 8.45 8.61
N PRO A 123 -14.55 8.65 7.52
CA PRO A 123 -14.08 7.56 6.68
C PRO A 123 -13.33 6.45 7.41
N HIS A 124 -12.38 6.76 8.30
CA HIS A 124 -11.65 5.73 9.04
C HIS A 124 -12.61 4.85 9.85
N ALA A 125 -13.56 5.47 10.58
CA ALA A 125 -14.52 4.76 11.40
C ALA A 125 -15.48 3.89 10.56
N LYS A 126 -15.94 4.40 9.41
CA LYS A 126 -16.79 3.68 8.46
C LYS A 126 -16.05 2.44 7.90
N ILE A 127 -14.81 2.60 7.41
CA ILE A 127 -14.03 1.47 6.88
C ILE A 127 -13.77 0.42 7.99
N SER A 128 -13.37 0.85 9.19
CA SER A 128 -13.17 -0.07 10.32
C SER A 128 -14.46 -0.81 10.70
N ALA A 129 -15.63 -0.20 10.56
CA ALA A 129 -16.90 -0.89 10.78
C ALA A 129 -17.18 -1.94 9.70
N LEU A 130 -16.98 -1.60 8.43
CA LEU A 130 -17.14 -2.53 7.30
C LEU A 130 -16.19 -3.72 7.40
N GLN A 131 -14.90 -3.48 7.64
CA GLN A 131 -13.89 -4.53 7.82
C GLN A 131 -14.24 -5.47 8.99
N ARG A 132 -14.68 -4.93 10.14
CA ARG A 132 -15.10 -5.75 11.29
C ARG A 132 -16.34 -6.59 10.97
N SER A 133 -17.32 -6.00 10.27
CA SER A 133 -18.51 -6.73 9.84
C SER A 133 -18.14 -7.90 8.92
N ARG A 134 -17.24 -7.65 7.97
CA ARG A 134 -16.72 -8.67 7.06
C ARG A 134 -15.97 -9.78 7.79
N ARG A 135 -15.05 -9.45 8.71
CA ARG A 135 -14.34 -10.47 9.51
C ARG A 135 -15.27 -11.30 10.38
N LYS A 136 -16.35 -10.71 10.91
CA LYS A 136 -17.35 -11.47 11.65
C LYS A 136 -18.10 -12.47 10.76
N ALA A 137 -18.34 -12.13 9.48
CA ALA A 137 -19.08 -12.97 8.55
C ALA A 137 -18.21 -14.03 7.86
N GLU A 138 -16.99 -13.66 7.47
CA GLU A 138 -16.15 -14.45 6.55
C GLU A 138 -14.84 -14.93 7.20
N GLY A 139 -14.47 -14.38 8.35
CA GLY A 139 -13.19 -14.66 8.98
C GLY A 139 -12.00 -14.10 8.20
N TYR A 140 -10.87 -14.83 8.24
CA TYR A 140 -9.58 -14.39 7.70
C TYR A 140 -9.04 -15.30 6.58
N ASP A 141 -9.80 -16.33 6.19
CA ASP A 141 -9.43 -17.31 5.15
C ASP A 141 -9.98 -16.88 3.78
N THR A 142 -9.54 -15.71 3.35
CA THR A 142 -9.88 -15.08 2.07
C THR A 142 -8.59 -14.82 1.30
N ASP A 143 -8.67 -14.76 -0.03
CA ASP A 143 -7.50 -14.51 -0.87
C ASP A 143 -7.20 -13.02 -1.07
N ILE A 144 -5.98 -12.71 -1.52
CA ILE A 144 -5.53 -11.32 -1.69
C ILE A 144 -6.35 -10.54 -2.72
N VAL A 145 -6.84 -11.19 -3.78
CA VAL A 145 -7.62 -10.54 -4.83
C VAL A 145 -8.97 -10.12 -4.27
N TYR A 146 -9.59 -10.99 -3.47
CA TYR A 146 -10.78 -10.68 -2.72
C TYR A 146 -10.57 -9.47 -1.80
N GLU A 147 -9.50 -9.47 -1.00
CA GLU A 147 -9.20 -8.36 -0.10
C GLU A 147 -9.04 -7.03 -0.83
N PHE A 148 -8.31 -7.00 -1.94
CA PHE A 148 -8.14 -5.76 -2.71
C PHE A 148 -9.45 -5.23 -3.28
N ASN A 149 -10.27 -6.11 -3.86
CA ASN A 149 -11.55 -5.73 -4.45
C ASN A 149 -12.52 -5.21 -3.38
N THR A 150 -12.59 -5.88 -2.24
CA THR A 150 -13.51 -5.52 -1.16
C THR A 150 -13.03 -4.27 -0.43
N SER A 151 -11.75 -4.18 -0.08
CA SER A 151 -11.18 -2.99 0.57
C SER A 151 -11.36 -1.73 -0.27
N TYR A 152 -11.20 -1.79 -1.59
CA TYR A 152 -11.47 -0.62 -2.44
C TYR A 152 -12.94 -0.17 -2.38
N LYS A 153 -13.89 -1.12 -2.42
CA LYS A 153 -15.32 -0.82 -2.25
C LYS A 153 -15.59 -0.21 -0.88
N GLU A 154 -15.05 -0.80 0.19
CA GLU A 154 -15.19 -0.29 1.56
C GLU A 154 -14.66 1.15 1.70
N MET A 155 -13.56 1.48 1.04
CA MET A 155 -13.03 2.85 1.00
C MET A 155 -13.99 3.82 0.30
N VAL A 156 -14.56 3.43 -0.85
CA VAL A 156 -15.50 4.27 -1.61
C VAL A 156 -16.82 4.43 -0.85
N ASP A 157 -17.36 3.36 -0.28
CA ASP A 157 -18.59 3.37 0.54
C ASP A 157 -18.41 4.20 1.82
N ALA A 158 -17.17 4.29 2.32
CA ALA A 158 -16.80 5.17 3.41
C ALA A 158 -16.53 6.63 2.98
N GLU A 159 -16.84 6.99 1.74
CA GLU A 159 -16.68 8.33 1.15
C GLU A 159 -15.23 8.81 1.09
N VAL A 160 -14.25 7.89 1.01
CA VAL A 160 -12.88 8.27 0.63
C VAL A 160 -12.89 8.69 -0.84
N ASP A 161 -12.33 9.87 -1.12
CA ASP A 161 -12.17 10.35 -2.49
C ASP A 161 -11.53 9.29 -3.39
N SER A 162 -12.16 9.03 -4.53
CA SER A 162 -11.78 7.91 -5.40
C SER A 162 -10.33 8.00 -5.88
N LYS A 163 -9.78 9.21 -6.10
CA LYS A 163 -8.38 9.39 -6.50
C LYS A 163 -7.43 8.97 -5.37
N ASN A 164 -7.75 9.31 -4.13
CA ASN A 164 -6.95 8.91 -2.96
C ASN A 164 -7.09 7.42 -2.66
N ALA A 165 -8.29 6.85 -2.76
CA ALA A 165 -8.50 5.40 -2.62
C ALA A 165 -7.70 4.62 -3.67
N LYS A 166 -7.77 5.02 -4.95
CA LYS A 166 -6.95 4.44 -6.02
C LYS A 166 -5.46 4.56 -5.75
N LYS A 167 -5.00 5.71 -5.26
CA LYS A 167 -3.59 5.91 -4.88
C LYS A 167 -3.15 4.95 -3.77
N ALA A 168 -3.99 4.75 -2.75
CA ALA A 168 -3.74 3.84 -1.64
C ALA A 168 -3.69 2.38 -2.11
N MET A 169 -4.69 1.94 -2.87
CA MET A 169 -4.72 0.58 -3.43
C MET A 169 -3.53 0.31 -4.35
N ARG A 170 -3.14 1.27 -5.20
CA ARG A 170 -1.98 1.12 -6.07
C ARG A 170 -0.67 0.95 -5.30
N ARG A 171 -0.47 1.69 -4.20
CA ARG A 171 0.73 1.52 -3.36
C ARG A 171 0.69 0.17 -2.64
N ALA A 172 -0.46 -0.19 -2.07
CA ALA A 172 -0.67 -1.49 -1.43
C ALA A 172 -0.34 -2.63 -2.41
N TYR A 173 -0.86 -2.57 -3.64
CA TYR A 173 -0.65 -3.60 -4.66
C TYR A 173 0.84 -3.87 -4.89
N LYS A 174 1.63 -2.82 -5.11
CA LYS A 174 3.09 -2.94 -5.29
C LYS A 174 3.76 -3.61 -4.09
N TYR A 175 3.42 -3.16 -2.88
CA TYR A 175 4.00 -3.69 -1.66
C TYR A 175 3.69 -5.19 -1.49
N PHE A 176 2.43 -5.60 -1.66
CA PHE A 176 2.06 -7.01 -1.53
C PHE A 176 2.58 -7.89 -2.69
N ASP A 177 2.74 -7.33 -3.89
CA ASP A 177 3.34 -8.02 -5.03
C ASP A 177 4.84 -8.28 -4.83
N GLU A 178 5.57 -7.32 -4.24
CA GLU A 178 6.97 -7.49 -3.83
C GLU A 178 7.14 -8.60 -2.79
N LEU A 179 6.16 -8.78 -1.91
CA LEU A 179 6.09 -9.91 -0.96
C LEU A 179 5.65 -11.23 -1.61
N GLY A 180 5.29 -11.21 -2.90
CA GLY A 180 4.83 -12.40 -3.63
C GLY A 180 3.38 -12.78 -3.34
N GLY A 181 2.56 -11.89 -2.78
CA GLY A 181 1.17 -12.17 -2.40
C GLY A 181 0.24 -12.54 -3.56
N PHE A 182 0.61 -12.21 -4.81
CA PHE A 182 -0.16 -12.52 -6.03
C PHE A 182 0.45 -13.67 -6.86
N LYS A 183 1.15 -14.61 -6.24
CA LYS A 183 1.74 -15.79 -6.91
C LYS A 183 0.83 -17.00 -6.85
#